data_AF-A0A5C9E537-F1
#
_entry.id   AF-A0A5C9E537-F1
#
_cell.length_a   1.000
_cell.length_b   1.000
_cell.length_c   1.000
_cell.angle_alpha   90.00
_cell.angle_beta   90.00
_cell.angle_gamma   90.00
#
_symmetry.space_group_name_H-M   'P 1'
#
loop_
_entity.id
_entity.type
_entity.pdbx_description
1 polymer ?
#
loop_
_entity_poly.entity_id
_entity_poly.type
_entity_poly.pdbx_seq_one_letter_code
_entity_poly.pdbx_strand_id
1 'polypeptide(L)'
;MQIMSQSLEIATVIMIVESILFIAIAIGWYFGARRMYFDLHHKAVYSVVLIHSITVGAWMIPRAATLAAEGAFTDLAASWYQIVHDLIGIFAIIFGIVLALIFLTRKDMPLDLLKKTRPIMILTLILWTASYLLGIIAYVVQLMPGAS
;
A
#
# COMPACT_ATOMS: atom_id res chain seq x y z
N MET A 1 5.19 -16.33 -23.88
CA MET A 1 6.40 -15.56 -23.54
C MET A 1 6.12 -14.06 -23.41
N GLN A 2 5.43 -13.43 -24.38
CA GLN A 2 5.12 -11.99 -24.35
C GLN A 2 4.22 -11.52 -23.17
N ILE A 3 3.30 -12.37 -22.68
CA ILE A 3 2.43 -12.02 -21.54
C ILE A 3 3.23 -11.95 -20.22
N MET A 4 4.20 -12.84 -20.02
CA MET A 4 5.07 -12.84 -18.83
C MET A 4 6.00 -11.61 -18.77
N SER A 5 6.52 -11.15 -19.90
CA SER A 5 7.38 -9.95 -19.92
C SER A 5 6.59 -8.69 -19.56
N GLN A 6 5.36 -8.56 -20.07
CA GLN A 6 4.49 -7.43 -19.74
C GLN A 6 4.10 -7.42 -18.25
N SER A 7 3.80 -8.57 -17.65
CA SER A 7 3.48 -8.61 -16.21
C SER A 7 4.65 -8.19 -15.34
N LEU A 8 5.88 -8.55 -15.73
CA LEU A 8 7.08 -8.19 -14.98
C LEU A 8 7.40 -6.70 -15.11
N GLU A 9 7.31 -6.14 -16.32
CA GLU A 9 7.50 -4.69 -16.55
C GLU A 9 6.54 -3.85 -15.71
N ILE A 10 5.25 -4.22 -15.67
CA ILE A 10 4.25 -3.53 -14.86
C ILE A 10 4.56 -3.68 -13.37
N ALA A 11 4.93 -4.89 -12.92
CA ALA A 11 5.33 -5.12 -11.54
C ALA A 11 6.54 -4.27 -11.13
N THR A 12 7.54 -4.12 -12.00
CA THR A 12 8.71 -3.24 -11.77
C THR A 12 8.28 -1.78 -11.60
N VAL A 13 7.43 -1.27 -12.50
CA VAL A 13 6.92 0.11 -12.41
C VAL A 13 6.18 0.32 -11.09
N ILE A 14 5.33 -0.63 -10.70
CA ILE A 14 4.57 -0.54 -9.44
C ILE A 14 5.49 -0.58 -8.23
N MET A 15 6.50 -1.46 -8.23
CA MET A 15 7.49 -1.49 -7.15
C MET A 15 8.24 -0.17 -7.01
N ILE A 16 8.59 0.48 -8.12
CA ILE A 16 9.23 1.82 -8.10
C ILE A 16 8.27 2.85 -7.50
N VAL A 17 7.01 2.89 -7.98
CA VAL A 17 5.98 3.81 -7.47
C VAL A 17 5.77 3.62 -5.97
N GLU A 18 5.56 2.38 -5.52
CA GLU A 18 5.33 2.06 -4.10
C GLU A 18 6.55 2.39 -3.24
N SER A 19 7.77 2.21 -3.75
CA SER A 19 9.00 2.63 -3.05
C SER A 19 9.03 4.15 -2.83
N ILE A 20 8.65 4.93 -3.85
CA ILE A 20 8.59 6.40 -3.75
C ILE A 20 7.51 6.81 -2.74
N LEU A 21 6.33 6.17 -2.77
CA LEU A 21 5.25 6.44 -1.82
C LEU A 21 5.65 6.11 -0.38
N PHE A 22 6.32 4.98 -0.17
CA PHE A 22 6.82 4.55 1.14
C PHE A 22 7.83 5.57 1.71
N ILE A 23 8.77 6.04 0.88
CA ILE A 23 9.72 7.10 1.26
C ILE A 23 8.98 8.41 1.58
N ALA A 24 8.01 8.80 0.75
CA ALA A 24 7.24 10.03 0.96
C ALA A 24 6.47 10.01 2.30
N ILE A 25 5.87 8.88 2.67
CA ILE A 25 5.23 8.72 3.99
C ILE A 25 6.24 8.71 5.12
N ALA A 26 7.40 8.05 4.96
CA ALA A 26 8.45 8.08 5.98
C ALA A 26 8.93 9.51 6.26
N ILE A 27 9.13 10.32 5.21
CA ILE A 27 9.45 11.74 5.29
C ILE A 27 8.30 12.53 5.94
N GLY A 28 7.06 12.33 5.48
CA GLY A 28 5.87 13.00 6.01
C GLY A 28 5.61 12.69 7.47
N TRP A 29 5.96 11.48 7.93
CA TRP A 29 5.91 11.09 9.32
C TRP A 29 7.05 11.72 10.13
N TYR A 30 8.30 11.61 9.65
CA TYR A 30 9.47 12.14 10.35
C TYR A 30 9.43 13.66 10.51
N PHE A 31 9.05 14.40 9.46
CA PHE A 31 9.01 15.87 9.49
C PHE A 31 7.64 16.41 9.92
N GLY A 32 6.55 15.87 9.35
CA GLY A 32 5.21 16.40 9.59
C GLY A 32 4.68 16.09 10.98
N ALA A 33 4.79 14.83 11.43
CA ALA A 33 4.24 14.42 12.72
C ALA A 33 5.12 14.82 13.92
N ARG A 34 6.45 14.86 13.77
CA ARG A 34 7.35 15.27 14.88
C ARG A 34 7.57 16.77 15.00
N ARG A 35 7.52 17.55 13.90
CA ARG A 35 7.79 19.00 13.94
C ARG A 35 6.51 19.87 13.86
N MET A 36 5.33 19.25 13.98
CA MET A 36 4.02 19.91 13.96
C MET A 36 3.72 20.71 12.67
N TYR A 37 4.32 20.35 11.53
CA TYR A 37 3.99 20.92 10.22
C TYR A 37 2.80 20.18 9.60
N PHE A 38 1.62 20.42 10.16
CA PHE A 38 0.40 19.69 9.81
C PHE A 38 -0.01 19.87 8.34
N ASP A 39 0.20 21.05 7.75
CA ASP A 39 -0.09 21.29 6.33
C ASP A 39 0.76 20.42 5.40
N LEU A 40 2.05 20.27 5.68
CA LEU A 40 2.94 19.40 4.91
C LEU A 40 2.54 17.93 5.09
N HIS A 41 2.24 17.54 6.33
CA HIS A 41 1.78 16.19 6.64
C HIS A 41 0.50 15.86 5.87
N HIS A 42 -0.49 16.74 5.87
CA HIS A 42 -1.75 16.56 5.14
C HIS A 42 -1.55 16.41 3.64
N LYS A 43 -0.77 17.31 3.03
CA LYS A 43 -0.49 17.26 1.59
C LYS A 43 0.23 15.96 1.21
N ALA A 44 1.19 15.52 2.02
CA ALA A 44 1.90 14.26 1.81
C ALA A 44 0.97 13.05 1.94
N VAL A 45 0.22 12.95 3.05
CA VAL A 45 -0.70 11.84 3.30
C VAL A 45 -1.77 11.76 2.22
N TYR A 46 -2.40 12.88 1.85
CA TYR A 46 -3.42 12.88 0.80
C TYR A 46 -2.86 12.41 -0.54
N SER A 47 -1.73 12.98 -0.97
CA SER A 47 -1.11 12.63 -2.26
C SER A 47 -0.75 11.14 -2.30
N VAL A 48 -0.19 10.62 -1.21
CA VAL A 48 0.22 9.23 -1.13
C VAL A 48 -0.99 8.29 -1.11
N VAL A 49 -2.01 8.57 -0.29
CA VAL A 49 -3.23 7.76 -0.25
C VAL A 49 -3.95 7.77 -1.60
N LEU A 50 -3.99 8.91 -2.29
CA LEU A 50 -4.60 9.01 -3.62
C LEU A 50 -3.85 8.15 -4.65
N ILE A 51 -2.54 8.32 -4.76
CA ILE A 51 -1.73 7.54 -5.72
C ILE A 51 -1.82 6.05 -5.38
N HIS A 52 -1.69 5.68 -4.10
CA HIS A 52 -1.82 4.30 -3.68
C HIS A 52 -3.21 3.72 -3.98
N SER A 53 -4.28 4.50 -3.80
CA SER A 53 -5.64 4.07 -4.18
C SER A 53 -5.75 3.75 -5.67
N ILE A 54 -5.12 4.58 -6.51
CA ILE A 54 -5.08 4.37 -7.95
C ILE A 54 -4.26 3.11 -8.27
N THR A 55 -3.07 2.94 -7.69
CA THR A 55 -2.24 1.76 -7.92
C THR A 55 -2.96 0.47 -7.50
N VAL A 56 -3.54 0.43 -6.30
CA VAL A 56 -4.29 -0.73 -5.80
C VAL A 56 -5.52 -0.99 -6.67
N GLY A 57 -6.30 0.05 -6.97
CA GLY A 57 -7.54 -0.08 -7.74
C GLY A 57 -7.32 -0.49 -9.19
N ALA A 58 -6.31 0.09 -9.86
CA ALA A 58 -6.02 -0.17 -11.26
C ALA A 58 -5.22 -1.46 -11.50
N TRP A 59 -4.47 -1.93 -10.49
CA TRP A 59 -3.61 -3.10 -10.66
C TRP A 59 -3.92 -4.25 -9.71
N MET A 60 -3.85 -4.03 -8.39
CA MET A 60 -4.01 -5.12 -7.43
C MET A 60 -5.40 -5.76 -7.52
N ILE A 61 -6.47 -4.97 -7.64
CA ILE A 61 -7.83 -5.51 -7.71
C ILE A 61 -8.03 -6.37 -8.98
N PRO A 62 -7.73 -5.90 -10.21
CA PRO A 62 -7.83 -6.74 -11.40
C PRO A 62 -6.95 -7.99 -11.35
N ARG A 63 -5.73 -7.87 -10.83
CA ARG A 63 -4.81 -9.01 -10.67
C ARG A 63 -5.38 -10.04 -9.69
N ALA A 64 -5.86 -9.61 -8.52
CA ALA A 64 -6.47 -10.48 -7.52
C ALA A 64 -7.71 -11.19 -8.08
N ALA A 65 -8.54 -10.49 -8.86
CA ALA A 65 -9.70 -11.07 -9.53
C ALA A 65 -9.30 -12.13 -10.57
N THR A 66 -8.23 -11.88 -11.32
CA THR A 66 -7.70 -12.84 -12.31
C THR A 66 -7.19 -14.10 -11.62
N LEU A 67 -6.39 -13.95 -10.56
CA LEU A 67 -5.87 -15.08 -9.76
C LEU A 67 -6.99 -15.88 -9.12
N ALA A 68 -8.04 -15.21 -8.63
CA ALA A 68 -9.22 -15.86 -8.09
C ALA A 68 -9.91 -16.73 -9.16
N ALA A 69 -10.07 -16.20 -10.38
CA ALA A 69 -10.68 -16.91 -11.50
C ALA A 69 -9.82 -18.10 -11.99
N GLU A 70 -8.50 -17.99 -11.90
CA GLU A 70 -7.54 -19.05 -12.24
C GLU A 70 -7.40 -20.11 -11.14
N GLY A 71 -8.11 -19.96 -10.02
CA GLY A 71 -8.09 -20.93 -8.94
C GLY A 71 -6.87 -20.81 -8.04
N ALA A 72 -6.25 -19.64 -7.90
CA ALA A 72 -5.12 -19.44 -6.95
C ALA A 72 -5.47 -19.84 -5.50
N PHE A 73 -6.75 -19.97 -5.16
CA PHE A 73 -7.22 -20.49 -3.88
C PHE A 73 -7.22 -22.02 -3.76
N THR A 74 -6.94 -22.78 -4.83
CA THR A 74 -6.86 -24.24 -4.78
C THR A 74 -5.56 -24.73 -4.19
N ASP A 75 -4.46 -23.98 -4.35
CA ASP A 75 -3.18 -24.24 -3.69
C ASP A 75 -2.78 -23.05 -2.79
N LEU A 76 -3.42 -23.01 -1.62
CA LEU A 76 -3.15 -22.01 -0.59
C LEU A 76 -1.68 -22.06 -0.13
N ALA A 77 -1.04 -23.23 -0.14
CA ALA A 77 0.34 -23.37 0.34
C ALA A 77 1.34 -22.73 -0.62
N ALA A 78 1.11 -22.79 -1.93
CA ALA A 78 1.93 -22.10 -2.91
C ALA A 78 1.67 -20.58 -2.96
N SER A 79 0.42 -20.15 -2.73
CA SER A 79 -0.01 -18.77 -2.99
C SER A 79 -0.29 -17.91 -1.74
N TRP A 80 -0.06 -18.43 -0.53
CA TRP A 80 -0.46 -17.75 0.72
C TRP A 80 0.10 -16.34 0.84
N TYR A 81 1.36 -16.12 0.48
CA TYR A 81 2.02 -14.82 0.67
C TYR A 81 1.38 -13.74 -0.20
N GLN A 82 0.92 -14.11 -1.40
CA GLN A 82 0.26 -13.22 -2.34
C GLN A 82 -1.17 -12.89 -1.91
N ILE A 83 -1.90 -13.90 -1.43
CA ILE A 83 -3.23 -13.70 -0.85
C ILE A 83 -3.15 -12.77 0.38
N VAL A 84 -2.19 -13.04 1.28
CA VAL A 84 -1.96 -12.23 2.47
C VAL A 84 -1.55 -10.81 2.09
N HIS A 85 -0.65 -10.65 1.11
CA HIS A 85 -0.27 -9.35 0.56
C HIS A 85 -1.49 -8.54 0.09
N ASP A 86 -2.33 -9.16 -0.73
CA ASP A 86 -3.47 -8.49 -1.36
C ASP A 86 -4.51 -8.08 -0.31
N LEU A 87 -4.81 -8.97 0.65
CA LEU A 87 -5.72 -8.66 1.75
C LEU A 87 -5.19 -7.54 2.65
N ILE A 88 -3.92 -7.62 3.08
CA ILE A 88 -3.32 -6.59 3.94
C ILE A 88 -3.26 -5.26 3.19
N GLY A 89 -2.91 -5.26 1.90
CA GLY A 89 -2.88 -4.06 1.07
C GLY A 89 -4.26 -3.39 0.96
N ILE A 90 -5.31 -4.18 0.73
CA ILE A 90 -6.69 -3.68 0.69
C ILE A 90 -7.10 -3.05 2.03
N PHE A 91 -6.82 -3.70 3.16
CA PHE A 91 -7.12 -3.12 4.47
C PHE A 91 -6.31 -1.85 4.74
N ALA A 92 -5.02 -1.84 4.38
CA ALA A 92 -4.15 -0.67 4.52
C ALA A 92 -4.71 0.53 3.74
N ILE A 93 -5.16 0.33 2.49
CA ILE A 93 -5.72 1.44 1.71
C ILE A 93 -7.06 1.93 2.26
N ILE A 94 -7.94 1.03 2.71
CA ILE A 94 -9.22 1.42 3.32
C ILE A 94 -8.98 2.31 4.55
N PHE A 95 -8.09 1.89 5.45
CA PHE A 95 -7.73 2.70 6.60
C PHE A 95 -7.04 4.01 6.20
N GLY A 96 -6.17 3.98 5.19
CA GLY A 96 -5.52 5.17 4.64
C GLY A 96 -6.52 6.20 4.12
N ILE A 97 -7.54 5.76 3.36
CA ILE A 97 -8.62 6.61 2.87
C ILE A 97 -9.42 7.21 4.02
N VAL A 98 -9.83 6.39 4.99
CA VAL A 98 -10.57 6.86 6.17
C VAL A 98 -9.79 7.94 6.93
N LEU A 99 -8.49 7.70 7.18
CA LEU A 99 -7.61 8.67 7.82
C LEU A 99 -7.47 9.95 6.99
N ALA A 100 -7.25 9.84 5.68
CA ALA A 100 -7.14 10.98 4.78
C ALA A 100 -8.41 11.83 4.80
N LEU A 101 -9.61 11.22 4.78
CA LEU A 101 -10.89 11.93 4.86
C LEU A 101 -11.08 12.63 6.21
N ILE A 102 -10.76 11.96 7.32
CA ILE A 102 -10.82 12.58 8.66
C ILE A 102 -9.91 13.81 8.72
N PHE A 103 -8.72 13.71 8.16
CA PHE A 103 -7.74 14.79 8.20
C PHE A 103 -8.04 15.93 7.22
N LEU A 104 -8.57 15.63 6.03
CA LEU A 104 -9.01 16.64 5.05
C LEU A 104 -10.14 17.53 5.60
N THR A 105 -11.02 16.98 6.44
CA THR A 105 -12.18 17.72 6.97
C THR A 105 -11.84 18.65 8.14
N ARG A 106 -10.63 18.59 8.71
CA ARG A 106 -10.25 19.31 9.93
C ARG A 106 -8.84 19.91 9.82
N LYS A 107 -8.73 21.07 9.16
CA LYS A 107 -7.47 21.78 8.87
C LYS A 107 -6.55 21.99 10.10
N ASP A 108 -7.14 22.24 11.27
CA ASP A 108 -6.38 22.55 12.49
C ASP A 108 -6.07 21.34 13.39
N MET A 109 -6.50 20.13 12.99
CA MET A 109 -6.32 18.85 13.71
C MET A 109 -6.30 18.99 15.25
N PRO A 110 -7.47 19.17 15.90
CA PRO A 110 -7.51 19.32 17.35
C PRO A 110 -6.84 18.14 18.04
N LEU A 111 -6.08 18.41 19.10
CA LEU A 111 -5.25 17.41 19.78
C LEU A 111 -6.03 16.17 20.25
N ASP A 112 -7.31 16.32 20.61
CA ASP A 112 -8.19 15.20 20.97
C ASP A 112 -8.44 14.25 19.78
N LEU A 113 -8.71 14.82 18.59
CA LEU A 113 -8.87 14.03 17.37
C LEU A 113 -7.56 13.31 17.02
N LEU A 114 -6.43 14.01 17.09
CA LEU A 114 -5.11 13.41 16.85
C LEU A 114 -4.82 12.24 17.79
N LYS A 115 -5.15 12.36 19.09
CA LYS A 115 -4.98 11.28 20.07
C LYS A 115 -5.85 10.07 19.73
N LYS A 116 -7.08 10.28 19.27
CA LYS A 116 -8.02 9.22 18.88
C LYS A 116 -7.63 8.54 17.57
N THR A 117 -7.11 9.28 16.60
CA THR A 117 -6.71 8.73 15.29
C THR A 117 -5.31 8.12 15.29
N ARG A 118 -4.44 8.49 16.24
CA ARG A 118 -3.05 7.99 16.32
C ARG A 118 -2.92 6.46 16.31
N PRO A 119 -3.71 5.67 17.08
CA PRO A 119 -3.62 4.21 17.00
C PRO A 119 -3.95 3.67 15.61
N ILE A 120 -4.94 4.26 14.94
CA ILE A 120 -5.35 3.87 13.57
C ILE A 120 -4.25 4.25 12.58
N MET A 121 -3.62 5.42 12.72
CA MET A 121 -2.45 5.80 11.90
C MET A 121 -1.30 4.81 12.06
N ILE A 122 -0.96 4.44 13.29
CA ILE A 122 0.12 3.49 13.57
C ILE A 122 -0.21 2.13 12.97
N LEU A 123 -1.44 1.64 13.17
CA LEU A 123 -1.90 0.39 12.58
C LEU A 123 -1.82 0.43 11.05
N THR A 124 -2.26 1.53 10.43
CA THR A 124 -2.19 1.72 8.98
C THR A 124 -0.74 1.65 8.50
N LEU A 125 0.19 2.35 9.16
CA LEU A 125 1.62 2.31 8.81
C LEU A 125 2.21 0.90 8.95
N ILE A 126 1.83 0.15 9.99
CA ILE A 126 2.28 -1.24 10.18
C ILE A 126 1.76 -2.13 9.05
N LEU A 127 0.46 -2.10 8.76
CA LEU A 127 -0.15 -2.88 7.68
C LEU A 127 0.49 -2.55 6.34
N TRP A 128 0.72 -1.27 6.09
CA TRP A 128 1.28 -0.81 4.83
C TRP A 128 2.76 -1.21 4.68
N THR A 129 3.54 -1.14 5.76
CA THR A 129 4.91 -1.66 5.79
C THR A 129 4.94 -3.17 5.56
N ALA A 130 4.07 -3.92 6.22
CA ALA A 130 3.99 -5.38 6.04
C ALA A 130 3.59 -5.75 4.60
N SER A 131 2.59 -5.07 4.03
CA SER A 131 2.20 -5.23 2.63
C SER A 131 3.36 -4.91 1.69
N TYR A 132 4.03 -3.77 1.87
CA TYR A 132 5.17 -3.39 1.04
C TYR A 132 6.30 -4.45 1.06
N LEU A 133 6.65 -4.99 2.24
CA LEU A 133 7.66 -6.05 2.35
C LEU A 133 7.23 -7.35 1.65
N LEU A 134 5.95 -7.73 1.76
CA LEU A 134 5.41 -8.88 1.04
C LEU A 134 5.42 -8.64 -0.48
N GLY A 135 5.20 -7.41 -0.93
CA GLY A 135 5.30 -7.01 -2.33
C GLY A 135 6.72 -7.17 -2.87
N ILE A 136 7.73 -6.76 -2.11
CA ILE A 136 9.15 -7.01 -2.44
C ILE A 136 9.41 -8.51 -2.58
N ILE A 137 8.96 -9.33 -1.62
CA ILE A 137 9.16 -10.78 -1.67
C ILE A 137 8.53 -11.37 -2.93
N ALA A 138 7.27 -11.00 -3.23
CA ALA A 138 6.56 -11.47 -4.43
C ALA A 138 7.29 -11.06 -5.72
N TYR A 139 7.79 -9.82 -5.78
CA TYR A 139 8.56 -9.34 -6.92
C TYR A 139 9.88 -10.10 -7.11
N VAL A 140 10.61 -10.37 -6.02
CA VAL A 140 11.87 -11.13 -6.07
C VAL A 140 11.63 -12.58 -6.51
N VAL A 141 10.56 -13.22 -6.02
CA VAL A 141 10.19 -14.58 -6.44
C VAL A 141 9.92 -14.64 -7.95
N GLN A 142 9.25 -13.63 -8.51
CA GLN A 142 9.00 -13.54 -9.96
C GLN A 142 10.27 -13.40 -10.80
N LEU A 143 11.36 -12.88 -10.22
CA LEU A 143 12.65 -12.74 -10.90
C LEU A 143 13.50 -14.03 -10.87
N MET A 144 13.16 -14.99 -10.02
CA MET A 144 13.93 -16.23 -9.88
C MET A 144 13.56 -17.24 -11.00
N PRO A 145 14.53 -17.75 -11.77
CA PRO A 145 14.25 -18.79 -12.76
C PRO A 145 13.74 -20.06 -12.07
N GLY A 146 12.58 -20.57 -12.50
CA GLY A 146 12.01 -21.84 -12.00
C GLY A 146 10.98 -21.72 -10.87
N ALA A 147 10.53 -20.51 -10.53
CA ALA A 147 9.47 -20.28 -9.54
C ALA A 147 8.03 -20.30 -10.12
N SER A 148 7.87 -20.70 -11.40
CA SER A 148 6.60 -20.77 -12.13
C SER A 148 6.26 -22.19 -12.55
#